data_AF-A0A8J5C634-F1
#
_entry.id   AF-A0A8J5C634-F1
#
_cell.length_a   1.000
_cell.length_b   1.000
_cell.length_c   1.000
_cell.angle_alpha   90.00
_cell.angle_beta   90.00
_cell.angle_gamma   90.00
#
_symmetry.space_group_name_H-M   'P 1'
#
loop_
_entity.id
_entity.type
_entity.pdbx_description
1 polymer ?
#
loop_
_entity_poly.entity_id
_entity_poly.type
_entity_poly.pdbx_seq_one_letter_code
_entity_poly.pdbx_strand_id
1 'polypeptide(L)'
;MVPGSSMTFDSEYYGLVSKQKGLFHSDEALLEDEVTRGYVYSRKRLPESVFFADFGVSMVKMGRAGVLTGRSGEIRKNCALVNH
;
A
#
# COMPACT_ATOMS: atom_id res chain seq x y z
N MET A 1 1.08 4.55 9.34
CA MET A 1 0.73 3.65 10.46
C MET A 1 -0.52 4.19 11.13
N VAL A 2 -1.51 3.33 11.42
CA VAL A 2 -2.81 3.71 12.00
C VAL A 2 -2.68 3.75 13.53
N PRO A 3 -2.72 4.93 14.19
CA PRO A 3 -2.66 5.00 15.65
C PRO A 3 -3.91 4.38 16.28
N GLY A 4 -3.72 3.49 17.25
CA GLY A 4 -4.82 2.81 17.94
C GLY A 4 -5.33 1.52 17.25
N SER A 5 -4.90 1.26 16.01
CA SER A 5 -5.25 0.06 15.24
C SER A 5 -4.01 -0.55 14.58
N SER A 6 -3.00 -0.87 15.40
CA SER A 6 -1.67 -1.24 14.91
C SER A 6 -1.52 -2.72 14.53
N MET A 7 -2.53 -3.55 14.78
CA MET A 7 -2.48 -5.00 14.56
C MET A 7 -3.48 -5.49 13.52
N THR A 8 -4.34 -4.62 12.99
CA THR A 8 -5.30 -4.96 11.95
C THR A 8 -4.92 -4.30 10.63
N PHE A 9 -5.32 -4.96 9.54
CA PHE A 9 -5.16 -4.44 8.20
C PHE A 9 -6.56 -4.21 7.62
N ASP A 10 -6.97 -2.95 7.60
CA ASP A 10 -8.34 -2.53 7.30
C ASP A 10 -8.35 -1.16 6.58
N SER A 11 -9.55 -0.73 6.23
CA SER A 11 -9.76 0.56 5.55
C SER A 11 -9.77 1.78 6.49
N GLU A 12 -9.59 1.60 7.81
CA GLU A 12 -9.62 2.70 8.80
C GLU A 12 -8.51 3.73 8.55
N TYR A 13 -7.39 3.29 7.95
CA TYR A 13 -6.34 4.17 7.46
C TYR A 13 -6.88 5.38 6.68
N TYR A 14 -7.75 5.15 5.69
CA TYR A 14 -8.34 6.24 4.90
C TYR A 14 -9.30 7.10 5.72
N GLY A 15 -9.89 6.53 6.77
CA GLY A 15 -10.66 7.25 7.78
C GLY A 15 -9.84 8.29 8.52
N LEU A 16 -8.60 7.97 8.92
CA LEU A 16 -7.69 8.89 9.57
C LEU A 16 -7.14 9.94 8.61
N VAL A 17 -6.69 9.53 7.43
CA VAL A 17 -6.21 10.46 6.39
C VAL A 17 -7.27 11.50 6.10
N SER A 18 -8.54 11.11 5.89
CA SER A 18 -9.64 12.05 5.64
C SER A 18 -9.91 13.08 6.74
N LYS A 19 -9.42 12.83 7.97
CA LYS A 19 -9.57 13.70 9.15
C LYS A 19 -8.29 14.48 9.45
N GLN A 20 -7.31 14.44 8.54
CA GLN A 20 -5.99 15.04 8.71
C GLN A 20 -5.22 14.48 9.93
N LYS A 21 -5.40 13.18 10.17
CA LYS A 21 -4.76 12.43 11.27
C LYS A 21 -3.81 11.36 10.75
N GLY A 22 -3.31 11.52 9.52
CA GLY A 22 -2.20 10.72 9.01
C GLY A 22 -0.96 10.92 9.88
N LEU A 23 -0.13 9.88 10.02
CA LEU A 23 1.06 9.99 10.87
C LEU A 23 2.19 10.72 10.14
N PHE A 24 2.32 10.46 8.84
CA PHE A 24 3.38 11.03 8.03
C PHE A 24 2.83 12.12 7.11
N HIS A 25 3.71 13.06 6.73
CA HIS A 25 3.36 14.08 5.74
C HIS A 25 2.91 13.46 4.40
N SER A 26 3.49 12.33 4.00
CA SER A 26 3.07 11.60 2.80
C SER A 26 1.65 11.04 2.87
N ASP A 27 1.14 10.77 4.08
CA ASP A 27 -0.27 10.35 4.24
C ASP A 27 -1.20 11.54 3.99
N GLU A 28 -0.87 12.72 4.53
CA GLU A 28 -1.66 13.94 4.35
C GLU A 28 -1.62 14.46 2.90
N ALA A 29 -0.48 14.29 2.22
CA ALA A 29 -0.31 14.68 0.82
C ALA A 29 -1.33 14.01 -0.13
N LEU A 30 -1.93 12.87 0.26
CA LEU A 30 -3.04 12.25 -0.49
C LEU A 30 -4.30 13.13 -0.56
N LEU A 31 -4.40 14.17 0.26
CA LEU A 31 -5.50 15.14 0.22
C LEU A 31 -5.17 16.39 -0.60
N GLU A 32 -3.91 16.59 -1.00
CA GLU A 32 -3.48 17.77 -1.75
C GLU A 32 -3.79 17.65 -3.25
N ASP A 33 -3.79 16.44 -3.80
CA ASP A 33 -4.15 16.15 -5.19
C ASP A 33 -5.63 15.73 -5.31
N GLU A 34 -6.34 16.23 -6.33
CA GLU A 34 -7.79 16.02 -6.46
C GLU A 34 -8.15 14.54 -6.69
N VAL A 35 -7.34 13.81 -7.44
CA VAL A 35 -7.61 12.41 -7.80
C VAL A 35 -7.45 11.51 -6.58
N THR A 36 -6.31 11.65 -5.89
CA THR A 36 -6.00 10.89 -4.68
C THR A 36 -6.96 11.25 -3.54
N ARG A 37 -7.32 12.53 -3.39
CA ARG A 37 -8.33 12.96 -2.42
C ARG A 37 -9.69 12.32 -2.68
N GLY A 38 -10.12 12.29 -3.95
CA GLY A 38 -11.34 11.59 -4.35
C GLY A 38 -11.30 10.11 -3.99
N TYR A 39 -10.15 9.46 -4.21
CA TYR A 39 -9.92 8.07 -3.83
C TYR A 39 -10.04 7.85 -2.31
N VAL A 40 -9.40 8.68 -1.48
CA VAL A 40 -9.49 8.62 -0.01
C VAL A 40 -10.95 8.71 0.47
N TYR A 41 -11.71 9.69 -0.03
CA TYR A 41 -13.11 9.86 0.40
C TYR A 41 -14.03 8.74 -0.08
N SER A 42 -13.80 8.20 -1.28
CA SER A 42 -14.59 7.07 -1.79
C SER A 42 -14.38 5.79 -0.96
N ARG A 43 -13.17 5.54 -0.46
CA ARG A 43 -12.84 4.38 0.38
C ARG A 43 -13.57 4.36 1.73
N LYS A 44 -14.10 5.51 2.18
CA LYS A 44 -14.99 5.58 3.35
C LYS A 44 -16.46 5.27 3.05
N ARG A 45 -16.87 5.41 1.79
CA ARG A 45 -18.28 5.26 1.36
C ARG A 45 -18.55 3.87 0.80
N LEU A 46 -17.50 3.22 0.29
CA LEU A 46 -17.58 1.90 -0.31
C LEU A 46 -17.36 0.81 0.74
N PRO A 47 -17.84 -0.42 0.48
CA PRO A 47 -17.53 -1.57 1.32
C PRO A 47 -16.02 -1.82 1.41
N GLU A 48 -15.58 -2.33 2.55
CA GLU A 48 -14.17 -2.63 2.80
C GLU A 48 -13.57 -3.64 1.79
N SER A 49 -14.40 -4.52 1.22
CA SER A 49 -13.98 -5.44 0.16
C SER A 49 -13.40 -4.72 -1.07
N VAL A 50 -13.82 -3.48 -1.36
CA VAL A 50 -13.26 -2.68 -2.46
C VAL A 50 -11.83 -2.28 -2.16
N PHE A 51 -11.54 -1.86 -0.91
CA PHE A 51 -10.17 -1.57 -0.49
C PHE A 51 -9.27 -2.80 -0.65
N PHE A 52 -9.72 -3.97 -0.19
CA PHE A 52 -8.91 -5.20 -0.33
C PHE A 52 -8.71 -5.62 -1.79
N ALA A 53 -9.72 -5.43 -2.65
CA ALA A 53 -9.59 -5.70 -4.07
C ALA A 53 -8.54 -4.77 -4.73
N ASP A 54 -8.65 -3.46 -4.49
CA ASP A 54 -7.72 -2.47 -5.03
C ASP A 54 -6.28 -2.69 -4.50
N PHE A 55 -6.15 -3.00 -3.21
CA PHE A 55 -4.88 -3.32 -2.58
C PHE A 55 -4.25 -4.57 -3.22
N GLY A 56 -5.01 -5.65 -3.40
CA GLY A 56 -4.52 -6.87 -4.03
C GLY A 56 -3.98 -6.65 -5.44
N VAL A 57 -4.74 -5.94 -6.29
CA VAL A 57 -4.31 -5.60 -7.66
C VAL A 57 -3.03 -4.74 -7.63
N SER A 58 -2.98 -3.76 -6.74
CA SER A 58 -1.83 -2.86 -6.59
C SER A 58 -0.57 -3.60 -6.13
N MET A 59 -0.69 -4.52 -5.17
CA MET A 59 0.44 -5.30 -4.66
C MET A 59 0.96 -6.31 -5.68
N VAL A 60 0.08 -6.92 -6.49
CA VAL A 60 0.52 -7.78 -7.61
C VAL A 60 1.29 -6.96 -8.65
N LYS A 61 0.82 -5.75 -8.97
CA LYS A 61 1.52 -4.84 -9.90
C LYS A 61 2.88 -4.42 -9.34
N MET A 62 2.93 -4.04 -8.06
CA MET A 62 4.17 -3.66 -7.37
C MET A 62 5.18 -4.82 -7.34
N GLY A 63 4.74 -6.05 -7.04
CA GLY A 63 5.61 -7.23 -6.98
C GLY A 63 6.22 -7.64 -8.32
N ARG A 64 5.77 -7.06 -9.44
CA ARG A 64 6.31 -7.28 -10.78
C ARG A 64 7.27 -6.18 -11.24
N ALA A 65 7.47 -5.13 -10.44
CA ALA A 65 8.36 -4.04 -10.80
C ALA A 65 9.84 -4.50 -10.76
N GLY A 66 10.55 -4.32 -11.87
CA GLY A 66 12.00 -4.55 -11.93
C GLY A 66 12.47 -5.99 -11.68
N VAL A 67 11.59 -6.99 -11.85
CA VAL A 67 11.92 -8.39 -11.55
C VAL A 67 12.94 -8.98 -12.53
N LEU A 68 13.82 -9.84 -12.00
CA LEU A 68 14.74 -10.64 -12.79
C LEU A 68 14.05 -11.95 -13.20
N THR A 69 14.11 -12.30 -14.48
CA THR A 69 13.44 -13.49 -15.03
C THR A 69 14.38 -14.33 -15.90
N GLY A 70 14.00 -15.59 -16.12
CA GLY A 70 14.76 -16.53 -16.94
C GLY A 70 16.14 -16.81 -16.33
N ARG A 71 17.20 -16.46 -17.06
CA ARG A 71 18.60 -16.61 -16.61
C ARG A 71 19.18 -15.33 -15.99
N SER A 72 18.37 -14.29 -15.82
CA SER A 72 18.79 -13.06 -15.15
C SER A 72 18.72 -13.25 -13.63
N GLY A 73 19.84 -13.00 -12.92
CA GLY A 73 19.93 -13.22 -11.47
C GLY A 73 20.22 -14.66 -11.07
N GLU A 74 19.91 -15.01 -9.82
CA GLU A 74 20.14 -16.34 -9.26
C GLU A 74 19.12 -16.68 -8.18
N ILE A 75 18.92 -17.98 -7.93
CA ILE A 75 18.21 -18.46 -6.74
C ILE A 75 19.24 -18.56 -5.61
N ARG A 76 19.15 -17.64 -4.64
CA ARG A 76 20.09 -17.58 -3.51
C ARG A 76 19.91 -18.78 -2.57
N LYS A 77 21.04 -19.39 -2.18
CA LYS A 77 21.06 -20.40 -1.10
C LYS A 77 20.89 -19.78 0.28
N ASN A 78 21.32 -18.52 0.43
CA ASN A 78 21.11 -17.70 1.60
C ASN A 78 20.72 -16.29 1.14
N CYS A 79 19.55 -15.79 1.52
CA CYS A 79 19.03 -14.49 1.06
C CYS A 79 19.98 -13.31 1.33
N ALA A 80 20.82 -13.42 2.37
CA ALA A 80 21.76 -12.38 2.77
C ALA A 80 23.07 -12.36 1.96
N LEU A 81 23.36 -13.39 1.17
CA LEU A 81 24.63 -13.55 0.44
C LEU A 81 24.41 -13.83 -1.05
N VAL A 82 25.37 -13.42 -1.88
CA VAL A 82 25.46 -13.84 -3.29
C VAL A 82 26.06 -15.25 -3.32
N ASN A 83 25.60 -16.12 -4.23
CA ASN A 83 26.24 -17.42 -4.36
C ASN A 83 27.64 -17.26 -4.98
N HIS A 84 28.61 -17.98 -4.41
CA HIS A 84 29.95 -18.18 -4.97
C HIS A 84 30.10 -19.60 -5.51
#